data_AF-A0A3T0KZJ8-F1
#
_entry.id   AF-A0A3T0KZJ8-F1
#
_cell.length_a   1.000
_cell.length_b   1.000
_cell.length_c   1.000
_cell.angle_alpha   90.00
_cell.angle_beta   90.00
_cell.angle_gamma   90.00
#
_symmetry.space_group_name_H-M   'P 1'
#
loop_
_entity.id
_entity.type
_entity.pdbx_description
1 polymer ?
#
loop_
_entity_poly.entity_id
_entity_poly.type
_entity_poly.pdbx_seq_one_letter_code
_entity_poly.pdbx_strand_id
1 'polypeptide(L)'
;MDFSKYTDEELNDIIEKAKAELAKRREGKWIHFKTEGCFIPKFGPAYVAKLFLAGDEIDRDFVPSNGKEWCKKAKSYKEDWDVEIFENDVIETRLTTGRKIDKREWYYVKDGELVPLMDLDEAKQFLKNLK
;
A
#
# COMPACT_ATOMS: atom_id res chain seq x y z
N MET A 1 33.97 2.24 -12.18
CA MET A 1 34.00 3.71 -12.02
C MET A 1 34.76 4.00 -10.75
N ASP A 2 35.69 4.95 -10.79
CA ASP A 2 36.40 5.41 -9.61
C ASP A 2 35.64 6.63 -9.05
N PHE A 3 34.92 6.42 -7.95
CA PHE A 3 34.04 7.44 -7.37
C PHE A 3 34.81 8.55 -6.63
N SER A 4 36.10 8.35 -6.35
CA SER A 4 36.95 9.31 -5.66
C SER A 4 37.26 10.58 -6.46
N LYS A 5 36.89 10.60 -7.74
CA LYS A 5 37.15 11.71 -8.68
C LYS A 5 35.96 12.64 -8.90
N TYR A 6 34.80 12.30 -8.35
CA TYR A 6 33.59 13.11 -8.48
C TYR A 6 33.44 14.03 -7.28
N THR A 7 32.86 15.19 -7.51
CA THR A 7 32.40 16.09 -6.46
C THR A 7 31.15 15.55 -5.77
N ASP A 8 30.85 16.04 -4.57
CA ASP A 8 29.64 15.65 -3.83
C ASP A 8 28.35 15.94 -4.64
N GLU A 9 28.32 17.01 -5.44
CA GLU A 9 27.20 17.35 -6.32
C GLU A 9 27.03 16.33 -7.45
N GLU A 10 28.12 15.94 -8.10
CA GLU A 10 28.10 14.92 -9.17
C GLU A 10 27.70 13.54 -8.64
N LEU A 11 28.16 13.17 -7.44
CA LEU A 11 27.75 11.93 -6.79
C LEU A 11 26.25 11.94 -6.47
N ASN A 12 25.71 13.06 -5.98
CA ASN A 12 24.28 13.19 -5.73
C ASN A 12 23.45 13.10 -7.02
N ASP A 13 23.89 13.74 -8.11
CA ASP A 13 23.24 13.66 -9.42
C ASP A 13 23.26 12.22 -9.98
N ILE A 14 24.38 11.50 -9.82
CA ILE A 14 24.47 10.08 -10.18
C ILE A 14 23.50 9.24 -9.33
N ILE A 15 23.39 9.51 -8.03
CA ILE A 15 22.45 8.82 -7.14
C ILE A 15 21.00 9.08 -7.56
N GLU A 16 20.63 10.33 -7.86
CA GLU A 16 19.28 10.65 -8.31
C GLU A 16 18.94 9.98 -9.64
N LYS A 17 19.86 10.02 -10.61
CA LYS A 17 19.68 9.35 -11.91
C LYS A 17 19.57 7.84 -11.75
N ALA A 18 20.39 7.24 -10.89
CA ALA A 18 20.32 5.81 -10.59
C ALA A 18 18.99 5.44 -9.91
N LYS A 19 18.52 6.24 -8.94
CA LYS A 19 17.21 6.06 -8.30
C LYS A 19 16.06 6.18 -9.31
N ALA A 20 16.11 7.17 -10.20
CA ALA A 20 15.11 7.37 -11.24
C ALA A 20 15.08 6.23 -12.26
N GLU A 21 16.25 5.73 -12.67
CA GLU A 21 16.37 4.60 -13.59
C GLU A 21 15.90 3.30 -12.94
N LEU A 22 16.23 3.07 -11.67
CA LEU A 22 15.69 1.95 -10.90
C LEU A 22 14.17 2.04 -10.75
N ALA A 23 13.63 3.24 -10.53
CA ALA A 23 12.18 3.47 -10.46
C ALA A 23 11.49 3.16 -11.80
N LYS A 24 12.09 3.52 -12.95
CA LYS A 24 11.57 3.17 -14.28
C LYS A 24 11.59 1.68 -14.58
N ARG A 25 12.56 0.96 -13.99
CA ARG A 25 12.71 -0.49 -14.13
C ARG A 25 11.95 -1.28 -13.07
N ARG A 26 11.22 -0.62 -12.16
CA ARG A 26 10.36 -1.32 -11.20
C ARG A 26 9.29 -2.07 -11.98
N GLU A 27 9.35 -3.39 -11.91
CA GLU A 27 8.25 -4.24 -12.35
C GLU A 27 7.14 -4.16 -11.29
N GLY A 28 6.04 -3.52 -11.66
CA GLY A 28 4.82 -3.56 -10.86
C GLY A 28 4.27 -4.98 -10.84
N LYS A 29 3.92 -5.48 -9.65
CA LYS A 29 3.24 -6.77 -9.51
C LYS A 29 1.78 -6.52 -9.19
N TRP A 30 0.89 -7.29 -9.81
CA TRP A 30 -0.53 -7.20 -9.52
C TRP A 30 -0.89 -8.14 -8.38
N ILE A 31 -1.54 -7.59 -7.35
CA ILE A 31 -2.14 -8.36 -6.26
C ILE A 31 -3.65 -8.17 -6.27
N HIS A 32 -4.35 -9.30 -6.14
CA HIS A 32 -5.79 -9.34 -6.03
C HIS A 32 -6.21 -9.39 -4.56
N PHE A 33 -6.95 -8.38 -4.12
CA PHE A 33 -7.59 -8.34 -2.80
C PHE A 33 -9.07 -8.60 -2.93
N LYS A 34 -9.65 -9.28 -1.95
CA LYS A 34 -11.10 -9.51 -1.88
C LYS A 34 -11.58 -9.55 -0.44
N THR A 35 -12.84 -9.23 -0.22
CA THR A 35 -13.47 -9.44 1.08
C THR A 35 -13.53 -10.94 1.42
N GLU A 36 -13.36 -11.31 2.70
CA GLU A 36 -13.43 -12.72 3.16
C GLU A 36 -14.81 -13.38 2.95
N GLY A 37 -15.81 -12.57 2.62
CA GLY A 37 -17.18 -12.99 2.36
C GLY A 37 -18.09 -11.77 2.21
N CYS A 38 -19.36 -11.92 2.59
CA CYS A 38 -20.31 -10.81 2.62
C CYS A 38 -19.91 -9.80 3.71
N PHE A 39 -19.23 -8.74 3.31
CA PHE A 39 -18.81 -7.64 4.14
C PHE A 39 -20.00 -6.80 4.58
N ILE A 40 -20.03 -6.40 5.85
CA ILE A 40 -21.08 -5.53 6.42
C ILE A 40 -20.40 -4.23 6.86
N PRO A 41 -20.72 -3.07 6.24
CA PRO A 41 -20.01 -1.81 6.48
C PRO A 41 -20.43 -1.15 7.80
N LYS A 42 -20.09 -1.77 8.95
CA LYS A 42 -20.41 -1.23 10.29
C LYS A 42 -19.52 -0.05 10.70
N PHE A 43 -18.22 -0.16 10.40
CA PHE A 43 -17.19 0.83 10.75
C PHE A 43 -16.75 1.65 9.52
N GLY A 44 -17.44 1.47 8.39
CA GLY A 44 -17.12 2.06 7.09
C GLY A 44 -17.14 1.01 5.97
N PRO A 45 -16.99 1.45 4.71
CA PRO A 45 -16.91 0.54 3.57
C PRO A 45 -15.63 -0.29 3.60
N ALA A 46 -15.63 -1.41 2.87
CA ALA A 46 -14.40 -2.11 2.55
C ALA A 46 -13.56 -1.26 1.59
N TYR A 47 -12.24 -1.35 1.70
CA TYR A 47 -11.33 -0.63 0.82
C TYR A 47 -9.94 -1.26 0.83
N VAL A 48 -9.18 -0.88 -0.19
CA VAL A 48 -7.72 -0.99 -0.25
C VAL A 48 -7.17 0.39 -0.56
N ALA A 49 -6.17 0.82 0.19
CA ALA A 49 -5.53 2.12 0.02
C ALA A 49 -4.01 2.00 0.08
N LYS A 50 -3.32 2.75 -0.77
CA LYS A 50 -1.87 2.97 -0.65
C LYS A 50 -1.61 4.09 0.34
N LEU A 51 -0.68 3.87 1.25
CA LEU A 51 -0.25 4.85 2.24
C LEU A 51 1.01 5.55 1.76
N PHE A 52 1.05 6.87 1.94
CA PHE A 52 2.23 7.68 1.68
C PHE A 52 2.33 8.81 2.71
N LEU A 53 3.53 9.36 2.88
CA LEU A 53 3.77 10.48 3.78
C LEU A 53 3.59 11.82 3.06
N ALA A 54 2.54 12.55 3.43
CA ALA A 54 2.36 13.95 3.09
C ALA A 54 2.92 14.81 4.23
N GLY A 55 4.22 15.11 4.17
CA GLY A 55 4.93 15.76 5.28
C GLY A 55 5.13 14.80 6.45
N ASP A 56 4.44 15.06 7.57
CA ASP A 56 4.46 14.26 8.81
C ASP A 56 3.16 13.45 9.04
N GLU A 57 2.19 13.58 8.12
CA GLU A 57 0.91 12.88 8.17
C GLU A 57 0.87 11.74 7.15
N ILE A 58 0.05 10.73 7.45
CA ILE A 58 -0.25 9.64 6.51
C ILE A 58 -1.44 10.05 5.69
N ASP A 59 -1.26 10.08 4.38
CA ASP A 59 -2.35 10.22 3.43
C ASP A 59 -2.64 8.88 2.74
N ARG A 60 -3.85 8.74 2.21
CA ARG A 60 -4.42 7.50 1.67
C ARG A 60 -4.87 7.70 0.24
N ASP A 61 -4.25 6.98 -0.68
CA ASP A 61 -4.73 6.88 -2.06
C ASP A 61 -5.60 5.63 -2.20
N PHE A 62 -6.91 5.83 -2.36
CA PHE A 62 -7.88 4.73 -2.39
C PHE A 62 -7.95 4.11 -3.79
N VAL A 63 -7.74 2.79 -3.85
CA VAL A 63 -7.80 2.07 -5.12
C VAL A 63 -9.26 1.87 -5.51
N PRO A 64 -9.65 2.16 -6.78
CA PRO A 64 -10.98 1.85 -7.27
C PRO A 64 -11.23 0.34 -7.21
N SER A 65 -12.42 -0.06 -6.78
CA SER A 65 -12.81 -1.46 -6.77
C SER A 65 -13.28 -1.94 -8.15
N ASN A 66 -13.26 -3.25 -8.33
CA ASN A 66 -13.76 -3.91 -9.54
C ASN A 66 -15.29 -4.02 -9.57
N GLY A 67 -15.97 -3.62 -8.49
CA GLY A 67 -17.43 -3.61 -8.37
C GLY A 67 -17.96 -4.40 -7.17
N LYS A 68 -19.26 -4.26 -6.91
CA LYS A 68 -19.93 -4.84 -5.74
C LYS A 68 -20.89 -5.95 -6.15
N GLU A 69 -20.73 -7.12 -5.53
CA GLU A 69 -21.71 -8.21 -5.58
C GLU A 69 -22.57 -8.17 -4.30
N TRP A 70 -23.84 -7.77 -4.42
CA TRP A 70 -24.73 -7.67 -3.27
C TRP A 70 -25.18 -9.05 -2.76
N CYS A 71 -25.00 -9.29 -1.47
CA CYS A 71 -25.47 -10.51 -0.83
C CYS A 71 -26.96 -10.40 -0.45
N LYS A 72 -27.64 -11.55 -0.30
CA LYS A 72 -29.08 -11.63 0.05
C LYS A 72 -29.48 -10.85 1.31
N LYS A 73 -28.56 -10.60 2.24
CA LYS A 73 -28.80 -9.78 3.43
C LYS A 73 -28.61 -8.31 3.06
N ALA A 74 -29.66 -7.51 3.31
CA ALA A 74 -29.66 -6.07 3.03
C ALA A 74 -28.39 -5.40 3.62
N LYS A 75 -27.69 -4.64 2.77
CA LYS A 75 -26.45 -3.88 3.07
C LYS A 75 -25.17 -4.70 3.25
N SER A 76 -25.16 -5.98 2.87
CA SER A 76 -23.91 -6.74 2.77
C SER A 76 -23.52 -7.00 1.32
N TYR A 77 -22.22 -6.96 1.03
CA TYR A 77 -21.69 -7.12 -0.32
C TYR A 77 -20.34 -7.83 -0.29
N LYS A 78 -19.94 -8.39 -1.42
CA LYS A 78 -18.55 -8.76 -1.69
C LYS A 78 -17.97 -7.75 -2.67
N GLU A 79 -16.68 -7.50 -2.53
CA GLU A 79 -15.95 -6.57 -3.37
C GLU A 79 -14.50 -7.03 -3.46
N ASP A 80 -13.87 -6.69 -4.57
CA ASP A 80 -12.50 -7.04 -4.88
C ASP A 80 -11.78 -5.88 -5.59
N TRP A 81 -10.45 -5.93 -5.53
CA TRP A 81 -9.54 -4.91 -6.04
C TRP A 81 -8.35 -5.59 -6.69
N ASP A 82 -7.99 -5.13 -7.87
CA ASP A 82 -6.69 -5.41 -8.46
C ASP A 82 -5.79 -4.21 -8.23
N VAL A 83 -4.68 -4.44 -7.53
CA VAL A 83 -3.76 -3.38 -7.13
C VAL A 83 -2.39 -3.69 -7.72
N GLU A 84 -1.89 -2.76 -8.53
CA GLU A 84 -0.49 -2.76 -8.91
C GLU A 84 0.35 -2.26 -7.73
N ILE A 85 1.27 -3.08 -7.26
CA ILE A 85 2.15 -2.79 -6.13
C ILE A 85 3.61 -2.66 -6.58
N PHE A 86 4.33 -1.76 -5.93
CA PHE A 86 5.77 -1.56 -6.13
C PHE A 86 6.54 -1.81 -4.84
N GLU A 87 7.83 -2.09 -4.98
CA GLU A 87 8.71 -2.27 -3.82
C GLU A 87 8.62 -1.08 -2.86
N ASN A 88 8.50 -1.37 -1.57
CA ASN A 88 8.28 -0.42 -0.48
C ASN A 88 6.94 0.33 -0.48
N ASP A 89 5.98 -0.03 -1.35
CA ASP A 89 4.61 0.45 -1.17
C ASP A 89 4.07 -0.05 0.18
N VAL A 90 3.30 0.80 0.86
CA VAL A 90 2.60 0.43 2.09
C VAL A 90 1.11 0.45 1.80
N ILE A 91 0.43 -0.63 2.15
CA ILE A 91 -0.99 -0.86 1.84
C ILE A 91 -1.77 -0.97 3.14
N GLU A 92 -2.88 -0.26 3.23
CA GLU A 92 -3.90 -0.43 4.27
C GLU A 92 -5.15 -1.06 3.64
N THR A 93 -5.68 -2.09 4.29
CA THR A 93 -6.90 -2.76 3.84
C THR A 93 -7.94 -2.84 4.94
N ARG A 94 -9.21 -2.84 4.53
CA ARG A 94 -10.35 -3.21 5.36
C ARG A 94 -11.20 -4.22 4.59
N LEU A 95 -10.81 -5.50 4.67
CA LEU A 95 -11.46 -6.57 3.90
C LEU A 95 -12.36 -7.47 4.76
N THR A 96 -12.26 -7.33 6.08
CA THR A 96 -12.96 -8.17 7.05
C THR A 96 -13.86 -7.33 7.94
N THR A 97 -15.00 -7.89 8.32
CA THR A 97 -15.91 -7.23 9.26
C THR A 97 -15.73 -7.81 10.66
N GLY A 98 -15.19 -7.02 11.59
CA GLY A 98 -15.22 -7.36 13.01
C GLY A 98 -16.62 -7.22 13.61
N ARG A 99 -16.96 -8.07 14.60
CA ARG A 99 -18.24 -7.94 15.33
C ARG A 99 -18.28 -6.71 16.23
N LYS A 100 -17.15 -6.39 16.88
CA LYS A 100 -17.00 -5.33 17.88
C LYS A 100 -15.84 -4.37 17.62
N ILE A 101 -14.98 -4.68 16.65
CA ILE A 101 -13.76 -3.92 16.36
C ILE A 101 -13.70 -3.61 14.86
N ASP A 102 -13.15 -2.45 14.53
CA ASP A 102 -12.74 -2.11 13.16
C ASP A 102 -11.48 -2.92 12.84
N LYS A 103 -11.57 -3.82 11.86
CA LYS A 103 -10.45 -4.67 11.46
C LYS A 103 -9.79 -4.04 10.24
N ARG A 104 -8.65 -3.39 10.47
CA ARG A 104 -7.75 -2.92 9.42
C ARG A 104 -6.48 -3.74 9.48
N GLU A 105 -5.89 -3.94 8.32
CA GLU A 105 -4.63 -4.65 8.17
C GLU A 105 -3.68 -3.76 7.37
N TRP A 106 -2.40 -3.81 7.72
CA TRP A 106 -1.35 -3.03 7.08
C TRP A 106 -0.29 -3.97 6.55
N TYR A 107 0.27 -3.63 5.40
CA TYR A 107 1.32 -4.40 4.75
C TYR A 107 2.34 -3.45 4.14
N TYR A 108 3.59 -3.87 4.07
CA TYR A 108 4.55 -3.27 3.14
C TYR A 108 4.94 -4.28 2.07
N VAL A 109 5.36 -3.78 0.91
CA VAL A 109 5.77 -4.60 -0.22
C VAL A 109 7.26 -4.83 -0.17
N LYS A 110 7.66 -6.10 -0.19
CA LYS A 110 9.05 -6.53 -0.28
C LYS A 110 9.18 -7.74 -1.18
N ASP A 111 10.12 -7.70 -2.11
CA ASP A 111 10.36 -8.73 -3.12
C ASP A 111 9.05 -9.10 -3.88
N GLY A 112 8.17 -8.11 -4.07
CA GLY A 112 6.84 -8.31 -4.69
C GLY A 112 5.86 -9.13 -3.84
N GLU A 113 6.05 -9.23 -2.52
CA GLU A 113 5.13 -9.87 -1.60
C GLU A 113 4.66 -8.89 -0.51
N LEU A 114 3.47 -9.15 0.06
CA LEU A 114 2.93 -8.38 1.17
C LEU A 114 3.46 -8.93 2.48
N VAL A 115 4.24 -8.12 3.19
CA VAL A 115 4.70 -8.42 4.53
C VAL A 115 3.82 -7.68 5.53
N PRO A 116 3.19 -8.36 6.50
CA PRO A 116 2.25 -7.73 7.42
C PRO A 116 2.96 -6.78 8.39
N LEU A 117 2.24 -5.73 8.76
CA LEU A 117 2.57 -4.78 9.82
C LEU A 117 1.52 -4.89 10.92
N MET A 118 1.90 -4.58 12.16
CA MET A 118 1.07 -4.70 13.35
C MET A 118 -0.03 -3.64 13.38
N ASP A 119 0.32 -2.40 13.05
CA ASP A 119 -0.59 -1.25 13.15
C ASP A 119 -0.19 -0.07 12.25
N LEU A 120 -0.98 1.00 12.34
CA LEU A 120 -0.75 2.24 11.60
C LEU A 120 0.54 2.96 12.05
N ASP A 121 0.96 2.82 13.30
CA ASP A 121 2.17 3.47 13.80
C ASP A 121 3.43 2.79 13.23
N GLU A 122 3.43 1.46 13.13
CA GLU A 122 4.48 0.71 12.44
C GLU A 122 4.52 1.06 10.94
N ALA A 123 3.35 1.17 10.29
CA ALA A 123 3.26 1.64 8.91
C ALA A 123 3.83 3.06 8.74
N LYS A 124 3.57 3.96 9.70
CA LYS A 124 4.13 5.31 9.72
C LYS A 124 5.66 5.29 9.82
N GLN A 125 6.18 4.48 10.75
CA GLN A 125 7.62 4.37 10.98
C GLN A 125 8.33 3.79 9.76
N PHE A 126 7.75 2.77 9.12
CA PHE A 126 8.28 2.21 7.88
C PHE A 126 8.39 3.28 6.80
N LEU A 127 7.30 4.03 6.54
CA LEU A 127 7.31 5.11 5.55
C LEU A 127 8.35 6.21 5.87
N LYS A 128 8.57 6.51 7.17
CA LYS A 128 9.59 7.49 7.59
C LYS A 128 11.01 7.00 7.29
N ASN A 129 11.26 5.71 7.43
CA ASN A 129 12.57 5.10 7.20
C ASN A 129 12.90 4.92 5.70
N LEU A 130 11.92 5.10 4.80
CA LEU A 130 12.14 5.04 3.35
C LEU A 130 12.67 6.36 2.76
N LYS A 131 12.55 7.48 3.48
CA LYS A 131 13.11 8.78 3.08
C LYS A 131 14.60 8.84 3.35
#